data_AF-A0A6G9QG81-F1
#
_entry.id   AF-A0A6G9QG81-F1
#
_cell.length_a   1.000
_cell.length_b   1.000
_cell.length_c   1.000
_cell.angle_alpha   90.00
_cell.angle_beta   90.00
_cell.angle_gamma   90.00
#
_symmetry.space_group_name_H-M   'P 1'
#
loop_
_entity.id
_entity.type
_entity.pdbx_description
1 polymer ?
#
loop_
_entity_poly.entity_id
_entity_poly.type
_entity_poly.pdbx_seq_one_letter_code
_entity_poly.pdbx_strand_id
1 'polypeptide(L)'
;MQLSQLTQPIYDHLYRDIFEFRTTFDLPVEDESSIDAKADTLHTSLIIEELTELAEADCRVEQADAIVDSVYVLMGRLVHLGAAKVADRLEISYLIDLLLNVAKNREIDFIRCWDEVHSSNMSKVCRNQQELDETIAHYAKQGVEIVGSSKGEFIIAKCAKDVEMAGKVVRQGKVLKSVYYRPADLTSLVKD
;
A
#
# COMPACT_ATOMS: atom_id res chain seq x y z
N MET A 1 21.87 14.73 -8.25
CA MET A 1 20.66 15.43 -7.76
C MET A 1 20.67 15.37 -6.24
N GLN A 2 20.40 16.48 -5.56
CA GLN A 2 20.40 16.53 -4.09
C GLN A 2 18.98 16.28 -3.58
N LEU A 3 18.81 15.23 -2.77
CA LEU A 3 17.55 14.92 -2.07
C LEU A 3 17.57 15.64 -0.72
N SER A 4 16.45 16.24 -0.34
CA SER A 4 16.37 17.17 0.80
C SER A 4 15.59 16.62 1.99
N GLN A 5 14.74 15.64 1.78
CA GLN A 5 13.97 14.93 2.81
C GLN A 5 14.23 13.41 2.79
N LEU A 6 14.36 12.79 1.61
CA LEU A 6 14.58 11.35 1.47
C LEU A 6 16.06 10.99 1.73
N THR A 7 16.37 10.75 3.00
CA THR A 7 17.67 10.24 3.43
C THR A 7 17.73 8.71 3.33
N GLN A 8 18.92 8.12 3.31
CA GLN A 8 19.06 6.65 3.29
C GLN A 8 18.37 5.97 4.48
N PRO A 9 18.46 6.46 5.75
CA PRO A 9 17.71 5.85 6.84
C PRO A 9 16.18 5.88 6.68
N ILE A 10 15.64 6.96 6.11
CA ILE A 10 14.21 7.00 5.77
C ILE A 10 13.92 5.97 4.67
N TYR A 11 14.71 5.97 3.60
CA TYR A 11 14.56 5.00 2.51
C TYR A 11 14.56 3.55 2.99
N ASP A 12 15.53 3.18 3.85
CA ASP A 12 15.66 1.83 4.41
C ASP A 12 14.43 1.41 5.21
N HIS A 13 13.85 2.35 5.96
CA HIS A 13 12.61 2.13 6.71
C HIS A 13 11.44 1.88 5.78
N LEU A 14 11.22 2.75 4.78
CA LEU A 14 10.14 2.59 3.82
C LEU A 14 10.30 1.28 3.01
N TYR A 15 11.53 0.98 2.58
CA TYR A 15 11.82 -0.20 1.76
C TYR A 15 11.54 -1.49 2.53
N ARG A 16 11.97 -1.57 3.80
CA ARG A 16 11.71 -2.74 4.66
C ARG A 16 10.21 -2.99 4.83
N ASP A 17 9.44 -1.94 5.11
CA ASP A 17 8.00 -2.07 5.37
C ASP A 17 7.26 -2.50 4.08
N ILE A 18 7.64 -1.95 2.93
CA ILE A 18 7.09 -2.40 1.64
C ILE A 18 7.53 -3.82 1.29
N PHE A 19 8.78 -4.20 1.61
CA PHE A 19 9.24 -5.57 1.44
C PHE A 19 8.40 -6.55 2.27
N GLU A 20 8.12 -6.21 3.54
CA GLU A 20 7.23 -6.98 4.41
C GLU A 20 5.82 -7.10 3.82
N PHE A 21 5.24 -5.97 3.38
CA PHE A 21 3.92 -5.94 2.77
C PHE A 21 3.87 -6.83 1.52
N ARG A 22 4.78 -6.63 0.57
CA ARG A 22 4.79 -7.39 -0.69
C ARG A 22 4.98 -8.88 -0.44
N THR A 23 5.88 -9.26 0.47
CA THR A 23 6.08 -10.66 0.87
C THR A 23 4.81 -11.25 1.48
N THR A 24 4.19 -10.53 2.41
CA THR A 24 2.94 -10.94 3.09
C THR A 24 1.79 -11.11 2.12
N PHE A 25 1.67 -10.26 1.11
CA PHE A 25 0.58 -10.28 0.13
C PHE A 25 0.87 -11.10 -1.13
N ASP A 26 1.96 -11.87 -1.15
CA ASP A 26 2.39 -12.70 -2.29
C ASP A 26 2.59 -11.90 -3.57
N LEU A 27 3.24 -10.74 -3.45
CA LEU A 27 3.61 -9.86 -4.55
C LEU A 27 5.11 -10.03 -4.86
N PRO A 28 5.56 -9.87 -6.11
CA PRO A 28 6.97 -10.00 -6.48
C PRO A 28 7.88 -9.03 -5.71
N VAL A 29 9.04 -9.50 -5.24
CA VAL A 29 10.06 -8.71 -4.57
C VAL A 29 11.41 -8.99 -5.22
N GLU A 30 12.19 -7.94 -5.50
CA GLU A 30 13.54 -8.04 -6.07
C GLU A 30 13.61 -8.90 -7.34
N ASP A 31 12.55 -8.85 -8.15
CA ASP A 31 12.38 -9.64 -9.35
C ASP A 31 12.11 -8.71 -10.53
N GLU A 32 13.15 -8.00 -10.95
CA GLU A 32 13.10 -7.10 -12.11
C GLU A 32 12.63 -7.82 -13.38
N SER A 33 12.84 -9.14 -13.47
CA SER A 33 12.45 -9.94 -14.62
C SER A 33 10.94 -10.14 -14.78
N SER A 34 10.15 -10.02 -13.70
CA SER A 34 8.69 -10.10 -13.75
C SER A 34 7.99 -8.75 -13.93
N ILE A 35 8.74 -7.66 -14.11
CA ILE A 35 8.21 -6.37 -14.55
C ILE A 35 8.00 -6.40 -16.07
N ASP A 36 6.93 -7.09 -16.47
CA ASP A 36 6.43 -7.03 -17.83
C ASP A 36 5.61 -5.74 -18.09
N ALA A 37 5.13 -5.56 -19.32
CA ALA A 37 4.34 -4.39 -19.70
C ALA A 37 3.06 -4.22 -18.85
N LYS A 38 2.47 -5.32 -18.35
CA LYS A 38 1.27 -5.29 -17.53
C LYS A 38 1.61 -4.84 -16.10
N ALA A 39 2.67 -5.38 -15.52
CA ALA A 39 3.15 -4.97 -14.20
C ALA A 39 3.61 -3.51 -14.18
N ASP A 40 4.30 -3.05 -15.23
CA ASP A 40 4.70 -1.65 -15.35
C ASP A 40 3.51 -0.71 -15.53
N THR A 41 2.53 -1.11 -16.35
CA THR A 41 1.26 -0.38 -16.47
C THR A 41 0.53 -0.29 -15.14
N LEU A 42 0.49 -1.39 -14.36
CA LEU A 42 -0.15 -1.42 -13.05
C LEU A 42 0.54 -0.46 -12.06
N HIS A 43 1.87 -0.50 -11.95
CA HIS A 43 2.59 0.44 -11.09
C HIS A 43 2.32 1.90 -11.49
N THR A 44 2.24 2.17 -12.80
CA THR A 44 1.90 3.50 -13.32
C THR A 44 0.47 3.90 -12.98
N SER A 45 -0.51 3.00 -13.12
CA SER A 45 -1.91 3.31 -12.81
C SER A 45 -2.12 3.57 -11.33
N LEU A 46 -1.41 2.84 -10.45
CA LEU A 46 -1.51 3.05 -9.00
C LEU A 46 -1.05 4.46 -8.62
N ILE A 47 0.14 4.90 -9.05
CA ILE A 47 0.58 6.26 -8.72
C ILE A 47 -0.29 7.36 -9.35
N ILE A 48 -0.90 7.10 -10.51
CA ILE A 48 -1.86 8.05 -11.10
C ILE A 48 -3.12 8.17 -10.22
N GLU A 49 -3.62 7.05 -9.68
CA GLU A 49 -4.75 7.02 -8.75
C GLU A 49 -4.43 7.87 -7.50
N GLU A 50 -3.34 7.57 -6.80
CA GLU A 50 -2.98 8.28 -5.55
C GLU A 50 -2.71 9.78 -5.77
N LEU A 51 -2.07 10.16 -6.88
CA LEU A 51 -1.85 11.58 -7.20
C LEU A 51 -3.14 12.30 -7.61
N THR A 52 -4.12 11.58 -8.15
CA THR A 52 -5.45 12.13 -8.43
C THR A 52 -6.20 12.36 -7.12
N GLU A 53 -6.15 11.40 -6.19
CA GLU A 53 -6.72 11.56 -4.85
C GLU A 53 -6.09 12.74 -4.10
N LEU A 54 -4.76 12.92 -4.21
CA LEU A 54 -4.09 14.10 -3.65
C LEU A 54 -4.58 15.43 -4.26
N ALA A 55 -4.91 15.43 -5.56
CA ALA A 55 -5.44 16.62 -6.23
C ALA A 55 -6.89 16.94 -5.85
N GLU A 56 -7.66 15.91 -5.47
CA GLU A 56 -9.07 16.02 -5.07
C GLU A 56 -9.25 16.22 -3.55
N ALA A 57 -8.24 15.90 -2.74
CA ALA A 57 -8.27 15.94 -1.28
C ALA A 57 -8.69 17.31 -0.71
N ASP A 58 -9.73 17.31 0.12
CA ASP A 58 -10.38 18.52 0.63
C ASP A 58 -9.86 18.97 2.01
N CYS A 59 -9.23 18.05 2.74
CA CYS A 59 -8.74 18.28 4.10
C CYS A 59 -7.33 17.72 4.30
N ARG A 60 -6.68 18.10 5.40
CA ARG A 60 -5.30 17.68 5.69
C ARG A 60 -5.15 16.18 5.92
N VAL A 61 -6.18 15.54 6.46
CA VAL A 61 -6.20 14.07 6.66
C VAL A 61 -6.10 13.38 5.30
N GLU A 62 -6.96 13.75 4.34
CA GLU A 62 -6.94 13.21 2.98
C GLU A 62 -5.65 13.56 2.24
N GLN A 63 -5.12 14.77 2.41
CA GLN A 63 -3.82 15.15 1.85
C GLN A 63 -2.69 14.27 2.41
N ALA A 64 -2.69 13.97 3.70
CA ALA A 64 -1.69 13.10 4.32
C ALA A 64 -1.80 11.66 3.84
N ASP A 65 -3.02 11.12 3.76
CA ASP A 65 -3.31 9.78 3.26
C ASP A 65 -2.79 9.63 1.82
N ALA A 66 -3.22 10.51 0.90
CA ALA A 66 -2.83 10.44 -0.50
C ALA A 66 -1.32 10.68 -0.73
N ILE A 67 -0.65 11.50 0.11
CA ILE A 67 0.82 11.64 0.05
C ILE A 67 1.50 10.34 0.49
N VAL A 68 1.06 9.73 1.59
CA VAL A 68 1.63 8.48 2.09
C VAL A 68 1.39 7.35 1.08
N ASP A 69 0.19 7.22 0.55
CA ASP A 69 -0.16 6.18 -0.42
C ASP A 69 0.60 6.36 -1.74
N SER A 70 0.77 7.60 -2.21
CA SER A 70 1.66 7.91 -3.34
C SER A 70 3.10 7.41 -3.11
N VAL A 71 3.66 7.63 -1.92
CA VAL A 71 5.00 7.11 -1.59
C VAL A 71 4.97 5.58 -1.45
N TYR A 72 3.90 5.01 -0.90
CA TYR A 72 3.73 3.57 -0.69
C TYR A 72 3.77 2.81 -2.03
N VAL A 73 3.06 3.30 -3.05
CA VAL A 73 3.04 2.67 -4.39
C VAL A 73 4.35 2.87 -5.16
N LEU A 74 5.01 4.03 -5.01
CA LEU A 74 6.34 4.27 -5.60
C LEU A 74 7.41 3.35 -4.99
N MET A 75 7.42 3.23 -3.66
CA MET A 75 8.27 2.27 -2.96
C MET A 75 7.91 0.83 -3.34
N GLY A 76 6.64 0.53 -3.61
CA GLY A 76 6.17 -0.73 -4.19
C GLY A 76 6.87 -1.10 -5.50
N ARG A 77 7.06 -0.12 -6.40
CA ARG A 77 7.84 -0.30 -7.64
C ARG A 77 9.32 -0.51 -7.34
N LEU A 78 9.91 0.25 -6.43
CA LEU A 78 11.33 0.13 -6.05
C LEU A 78 11.67 -1.25 -5.46
N VAL A 79 10.83 -1.77 -4.57
CA VAL A 79 11.01 -3.12 -3.99
C VAL A 79 10.81 -4.20 -5.05
N HIS A 80 9.86 -4.05 -5.97
CA HIS A 80 9.72 -4.98 -7.10
C HIS A 80 11.01 -5.02 -7.94
N LEU A 81 11.62 -3.85 -8.19
CA LEU A 81 12.89 -3.71 -8.93
C LEU A 81 14.13 -4.17 -8.16
N GLY A 82 14.06 -4.38 -6.84
CA GLY A 82 15.24 -4.66 -6.00
C GLY A 82 16.16 -3.45 -5.81
N ALA A 83 15.65 -2.23 -5.94
CA ALA A 83 16.40 -0.99 -5.75
C ALA A 83 16.59 -0.70 -4.25
N ALA A 84 17.55 -1.36 -3.60
CA ALA A 84 17.70 -1.30 -2.14
C ALA A 84 18.29 0.01 -1.61
N LYS A 85 18.91 0.85 -2.44
CA LYS A 85 19.51 2.14 -2.02
C LYS A 85 18.82 3.32 -2.67
N VAL A 86 18.83 4.45 -1.97
CA VAL A 86 18.23 5.72 -2.46
C VAL A 86 18.79 6.17 -3.81
N ALA A 87 20.03 5.76 -4.13
CA ALA A 87 20.73 6.10 -5.36
C ALA A 87 20.49 5.14 -6.54
N ASP A 88 19.85 3.98 -6.32
CA ASP A 88 19.73 2.92 -7.35
C ASP A 88 18.76 3.31 -8.47
N ARG A 89 17.72 4.10 -8.14
CA ARG A 89 16.70 4.64 -9.06
C ARG A 89 16.38 6.10 -8.70
N LEU A 90 17.32 7.00 -9.00
CA LEU A 90 17.24 8.41 -8.61
C LEU A 90 15.97 9.10 -9.12
N GLU A 91 15.48 8.72 -10.29
CA GLU A 91 14.27 9.26 -10.89
C GLU A 91 13.01 9.01 -10.03
N ILE A 92 12.88 7.85 -9.40
CA ILE A 92 11.77 7.55 -8.48
C ILE A 92 12.05 8.16 -7.11
N SER A 93 13.28 8.06 -6.61
CA SER A 93 13.69 8.69 -5.36
C SER A 93 13.45 10.21 -5.36
N TYR A 94 13.57 10.85 -6.53
CA TYR A 94 13.24 12.27 -6.69
C TYR A 94 11.76 12.54 -6.44
N LEU A 95 10.87 11.75 -7.05
CA LEU A 95 9.42 11.92 -6.90
C LEU A 95 9.00 11.73 -5.44
N ILE A 96 9.60 10.74 -4.77
CA ILE A 96 9.39 10.53 -3.33
C ILE A 96 9.89 11.75 -2.54
N ASP A 97 11.09 12.27 -2.82
CA ASP A 97 11.60 13.48 -2.15
C ASP A 97 10.68 14.68 -2.34
N LEU A 98 10.08 14.85 -3.53
CA LEU A 98 9.10 15.91 -3.79
C LEU A 98 7.86 15.76 -2.90
N LEU A 99 7.30 14.55 -2.80
CA LEU A 99 6.15 14.25 -1.94
C LEU A 99 6.46 14.48 -0.46
N LEU A 100 7.66 14.09 0.00
CA LEU A 100 8.11 14.38 1.37
C LEU A 100 8.25 15.88 1.64
N ASN A 101 8.71 16.66 0.65
CA ASN A 101 8.72 18.13 0.77
C ASN A 101 7.31 18.72 0.81
N VAL A 102 6.36 18.16 0.05
CA VAL A 102 4.94 18.56 0.14
C VAL A 102 4.42 18.28 1.54
N ALA A 103 4.60 17.07 2.08
CA ALA A 103 4.19 16.74 3.45
C ALA A 103 4.77 17.72 4.47
N LYS A 104 6.08 18.01 4.39
CA LYS A 104 6.75 18.97 5.25
C LYS A 104 6.16 20.38 5.14
N ASN A 105 5.91 20.87 3.93
CA ASN A 105 5.33 22.20 3.70
C ASN A 105 3.86 22.29 4.16
N ARG A 106 3.19 21.15 4.34
CA ARG A 106 1.84 21.02 4.90
C ARG A 106 1.85 20.67 6.38
N GLU A 107 3.01 20.66 7.03
CA GLU A 107 3.19 20.31 8.45
C GLU A 107 2.67 18.91 8.83
N ILE A 108 2.74 17.97 7.89
CA ILE A 108 2.36 16.57 8.07
C ILE A 108 3.57 15.79 8.60
N ASP A 109 3.40 15.06 9.72
CA ASP A 109 4.42 14.15 10.23
C ASP A 109 4.42 12.85 9.41
N PHE A 110 5.12 12.89 8.26
CA PHE A 110 5.09 11.83 7.26
C PHE A 110 5.45 10.46 7.84
N ILE A 111 6.49 10.34 8.68
CA ILE A 111 6.94 9.04 9.18
C ILE A 111 5.88 8.42 10.10
N ARG A 112 5.23 9.22 10.95
CA ARG A 112 4.14 8.69 11.77
C ARG A 112 2.93 8.29 10.94
N CYS A 113 2.60 9.06 9.91
CA CYS A 113 1.50 8.73 9.01
C CYS A 113 1.82 7.44 8.23
N TRP A 114 3.05 7.30 7.76
CA TRP A 114 3.57 6.09 7.13
C TRP A 114 3.42 4.86 8.02
N ASP A 115 3.90 4.93 9.27
CA ASP A 115 3.82 3.82 10.22
C ASP A 115 2.38 3.38 10.48
N GLU A 116 1.47 4.36 10.58
CA GLU A 116 0.05 4.14 10.80
C GLU A 116 -0.63 3.49 9.58
N VAL A 117 -0.36 4.01 8.37
CA VAL A 117 -0.86 3.45 7.11
C VAL A 117 -0.31 2.05 6.88
N HIS A 118 0.99 1.83 7.11
CA HIS A 118 1.61 0.51 6.99
C HIS A 118 0.98 -0.48 7.98
N SER A 119 0.80 -0.09 9.24
CA SER A 119 0.10 -0.90 10.25
C SER A 119 -1.33 -1.25 9.83
N SER A 120 -2.08 -0.27 9.29
CA SER A 120 -3.43 -0.51 8.74
C SER A 120 -3.39 -1.49 7.56
N ASN A 121 -2.44 -1.32 6.64
CA ASN A 121 -2.26 -2.20 5.49
C ASN A 121 -1.95 -3.64 5.89
N MET A 122 -1.08 -3.84 6.88
CA MET A 122 -0.74 -5.16 7.43
C MET A 122 -1.91 -5.79 8.20
N SER A 123 -2.88 -5.02 8.69
CA SER A 123 -4.08 -5.55 9.35
C SER A 123 -5.12 -6.15 8.37
N LYS A 124 -4.91 -6.06 7.05
CA LYS A 124 -5.84 -6.62 6.05
C LYS A 124 -5.85 -8.15 6.04
N VAL A 125 -4.79 -8.80 6.52
CA VAL A 125 -4.68 -10.27 6.58
C VAL A 125 -5.46 -10.87 7.75
N CYS A 126 -5.72 -12.17 7.69
CA CYS A 126 -6.19 -12.98 8.81
C CYS A 126 -4.98 -13.62 9.51
N ARG A 127 -4.95 -13.62 10.85
CA ARG A 127 -3.84 -14.15 11.66
C ARG A 127 -3.92 -15.66 11.89
N ASN A 128 -5.11 -16.24 11.72
CA ASN A 128 -5.37 -17.65 11.96
C ASN A 128 -6.62 -18.10 11.19
N GLN A 129 -6.90 -19.40 11.22
CA GLN A 129 -8.03 -20.00 10.52
C GLN A 129 -9.39 -19.46 11.00
N GLN A 130 -9.53 -19.15 12.29
CA GLN A 130 -10.77 -18.61 12.83
C GLN A 130 -11.10 -17.24 12.21
N GLU A 131 -10.11 -16.34 12.14
CA GLU A 131 -10.31 -15.03 11.50
C GLU A 131 -10.66 -15.17 10.02
N LEU A 132 -10.07 -16.15 9.31
CA LEU A 132 -10.44 -16.45 7.93
C LEU A 132 -11.90 -16.94 7.83
N ASP A 133 -12.31 -17.89 8.68
CA ASP A 133 -13.66 -18.45 8.67
C ASP A 133 -14.73 -17.38 8.93
N GLU A 134 -14.46 -16.48 9.89
CA GLU A 134 -15.32 -15.33 10.18
C GLU A 134 -15.36 -14.34 9.01
N THR A 135 -14.23 -14.12 8.34
CA THR A 135 -14.14 -13.30 7.12
C THR A 135 -14.92 -13.92 5.97
N ILE A 136 -14.82 -15.24 5.76
CA ILE A 136 -15.61 -15.98 4.77
C ILE A 136 -17.10 -15.81 5.07
N ALA A 137 -17.52 -16.00 6.32
CA ALA A 137 -18.92 -15.83 6.72
C ALA A 137 -19.42 -14.39 6.51
N HIS A 138 -18.57 -13.38 6.69
CA HIS A 138 -18.90 -11.98 6.45
C HIS A 138 -19.14 -11.68 4.97
N TYR A 139 -18.24 -12.09 4.07
CA TYR A 139 -18.38 -11.86 2.64
C TYR A 139 -19.47 -12.74 2.00
N ALA A 140 -19.68 -13.96 2.51
CA ALA A 140 -20.76 -14.83 2.05
C ALA A 140 -22.15 -14.20 2.21
N LYS A 141 -22.38 -13.41 3.28
CA LYS A 141 -23.62 -12.63 3.49
C LYS A 141 -23.83 -11.56 2.42
N GLN A 142 -22.78 -11.14 1.74
CA GLN A 142 -22.79 -10.16 0.65
C GLN A 142 -22.80 -10.83 -0.73
N GLY A 143 -22.90 -12.17 -0.79
CA GLY A 143 -22.82 -12.92 -2.03
C GLY A 143 -21.40 -13.04 -2.61
N VAL A 144 -20.38 -12.68 -1.83
CA VAL A 144 -18.98 -12.72 -2.24
C VAL A 144 -18.32 -13.98 -1.68
N GLU A 145 -17.80 -14.80 -2.58
CA GLU A 145 -17.04 -16.00 -2.23
C GLU A 145 -15.55 -15.65 -2.15
N ILE A 146 -14.91 -16.06 -1.05
CA ILE A 146 -13.49 -15.78 -0.80
C ILE A 146 -12.77 -17.07 -0.42
N VAL A 147 -11.47 -17.12 -0.74
CA VAL A 147 -10.57 -18.23 -0.40
C VAL A 147 -9.36 -17.71 0.35
N GLY A 148 -8.85 -18.51 1.28
CA GLY A 148 -7.61 -18.24 1.99
C GLY A 148 -6.38 -18.67 1.21
N SER A 149 -5.30 -17.89 1.31
CA SER A 149 -3.97 -18.28 0.84
C SER A 149 -2.97 -18.03 1.96
N SER A 150 -2.36 -19.10 2.48
CA SER A 150 -1.37 -19.02 3.55
C SER A 150 -0.02 -18.55 3.02
N LYS A 151 0.54 -17.51 3.64
CA LYS A 151 1.89 -16.99 3.37
C LYS A 151 2.56 -16.65 4.70
N GLY A 152 3.60 -17.42 5.03
CA GLY A 152 4.23 -17.32 6.36
C GLY A 152 3.21 -17.60 7.46
N GLU A 153 3.10 -16.69 8.42
CA GLU A 153 2.18 -16.77 9.56
C GLU A 153 0.79 -16.18 9.27
N PHE A 154 0.60 -15.55 8.11
CA PHE A 154 -0.64 -14.88 7.75
C PHE A 154 -1.45 -15.66 6.71
N ILE A 155 -2.75 -15.38 6.70
CA ILE A 155 -3.71 -15.91 5.73
C ILE A 155 -4.36 -14.75 5.00
N ILE A 156 -4.16 -14.69 3.68
CA ILE A 156 -4.73 -13.65 2.83
C ILE A 156 -6.10 -14.12 2.34
N ALA A 157 -7.15 -13.33 2.60
CA ALA A 157 -8.46 -13.53 2.00
C ALA A 157 -8.47 -12.96 0.57
N LYS A 158 -8.71 -13.82 -0.43
CA LYS A 158 -8.78 -13.43 -1.85
C LYS A 158 -10.15 -13.75 -2.42
N CYS A 159 -10.68 -12.89 -3.29
CA CYS A 159 -11.92 -13.15 -3.99
C CYS A 159 -11.79 -14.41 -4.87
N ALA A 160 -12.73 -15.35 -4.75
CA ALA A 160 -12.63 -16.66 -5.41
C ALA A 160 -12.93 -16.60 -6.91
N LYS A 161 -13.73 -15.63 -7.33
CA LYS A 161 -14.18 -15.42 -8.71
C LYS A 161 -14.54 -13.96 -8.94
N ASP A 162 -14.64 -13.54 -10.19
CA ASP A 162 -15.16 -12.22 -10.52
C ASP A 162 -16.58 -12.03 -9.96
N VAL A 163 -16.80 -10.95 -9.23
CA VAL A 163 -18.09 -10.62 -8.61
C VAL A 163 -18.35 -9.13 -8.69
N GLU A 164 -19.62 -8.75 -8.83
CA GLU A 164 -20.03 -7.35 -8.71
C GLU A 164 -20.36 -7.04 -7.26
N MET A 165 -19.70 -6.03 -6.70
CA MET A 165 -19.88 -5.60 -5.31
C MET A 165 -19.95 -4.07 -5.28
N ALA A 166 -21.05 -3.53 -4.75
CA ALA A 166 -21.28 -2.08 -4.66
C ALA A 166 -21.09 -1.33 -6.00
N GLY A 167 -21.55 -1.93 -7.11
CA GLY A 167 -21.44 -1.34 -8.46
C GLY A 167 -20.03 -1.36 -9.05
N LYS A 168 -19.07 -2.07 -8.44
CA LYS A 168 -17.72 -2.28 -8.95
C LYS A 168 -17.45 -3.76 -9.17
N VAL A 169 -16.70 -4.10 -10.22
CA VAL A 169 -16.24 -5.47 -10.46
C VAL A 169 -15.02 -5.74 -9.57
N VAL A 170 -15.17 -6.69 -8.65
CA VAL A 170 -14.08 -7.27 -7.85
C VAL A 170 -13.60 -8.51 -8.60
N ARG A 171 -12.35 -8.46 -9.07
CA ARG A 171 -11.76 -9.57 -9.84
C ARG A 171 -11.32 -10.72 -8.93
N GLN A 172 -11.32 -11.93 -9.47
CA GLN A 172 -10.69 -13.09 -8.86
C GLN A 172 -9.25 -12.78 -8.41
N GLY A 173 -8.87 -13.27 -7.24
CA GLY A 173 -7.53 -13.07 -6.67
C GLY A 173 -7.35 -11.72 -5.97
N LYS A 174 -8.28 -10.77 -6.10
CA LYS A 174 -8.22 -9.50 -5.36
C LYS A 174 -8.25 -9.77 -3.86
N VAL A 175 -7.27 -9.20 -3.16
CA VAL A 175 -7.21 -9.25 -1.69
C VAL A 175 -8.38 -8.47 -1.11
N LEU A 176 -9.06 -9.08 -0.15
CA LEU A 176 -10.17 -8.52 0.58
C LEU A 176 -9.77 -8.33 2.04
N LYS A 177 -10.34 -7.31 2.68
CA LYS A 177 -10.01 -6.93 4.06
C LYS A 177 -10.57 -7.98 5.02
N SER A 178 -9.75 -8.46 5.96
CA SER A 178 -10.19 -9.21 7.15
C SER A 178 -11.29 -8.45 7.89
N VAL A 179 -12.19 -9.17 8.57
CA VAL A 179 -13.18 -8.53 9.47
C VAL A 179 -12.53 -7.82 10.66
N TYR A 180 -11.27 -8.14 10.95
CA TYR A 180 -10.44 -7.49 11.98
C TYR A 180 -9.55 -6.37 11.42
N TYR A 181 -9.74 -5.99 10.16
CA TYR A 181 -9.04 -4.86 9.56
C TYR A 181 -9.26 -3.58 10.38
N ARG A 182 -8.16 -2.86 10.62
CA ARG A 182 -8.15 -1.56 11.29
C ARG A 182 -7.87 -0.47 10.25
N PRO A 183 -8.80 0.45 9.97
CA PRO A 183 -8.50 1.61 9.12
C PRO A 183 -7.43 2.49 9.77
N ALA A 184 -6.62 3.15 8.94
CA ALA A 184 -5.65 4.11 9.40
C ALA A 184 -6.38 5.31 10.05
N ASP A 185 -5.86 5.79 11.18
CA ASP A 185 -6.35 7.01 11.84
C ASP A 185 -5.25 8.07 11.85
N LEU A 186 -5.30 8.97 10.85
CA LEU A 186 -4.34 10.06 10.70
C LEU A 186 -4.79 11.35 11.41
N THR A 187 -5.97 11.37 12.03
CA THR A 187 -6.57 12.59 12.60
C THR A 187 -5.67 13.24 13.64
N SER A 188 -4.98 12.43 14.45
CA SER A 188 -4.06 12.91 15.49
C SER A 188 -2.66 13.30 14.97
N LEU A 189 -2.35 12.95 13.72
CA LEU A 189 -1.04 13.10 13.10
C LEU A 189 -0.97 14.31 12.16
N VAL A 190 -2.12 14.84 11.78
CA VAL A 190 -2.25 16.10 11.06
C VAL A 190 -2.75 17.18 12.03
N LYS A 191 -2.05 18.30 12.08
CA LYS A 191 -2.55 19.49 12.80
C LYS A 191 -3.64 20.14 11.97
N ASP A 192 -4.62 20.78 12.60
CA ASP A 192 -5.61 21.65 11.94
C ASP A 192 -4.95 22.81 11.16
#